data_AF-A0A2H6NF91-F1
#
_entry.id   AF-A0A2H6NF91-F1
#
_cell.length_a   1.000
_cell.length_b   1.000
_cell.length_c   1.000
_cell.angle_alpha   90.00
_cell.angle_beta   90.00
_cell.angle_gamma   90.00
#
_symmetry.space_group_name_H-M   'P 1'
#
loop_
_entity.id
_entity.type
_entity.pdbx_description
1 polymer ?
#
loop_
_entity_poly.entity_id
_entity_poly.type
_entity_poly.pdbx_seq_one_letter_code
_entity_poly.pdbx_strand_id
1 'polypeptide(L)'
;VTQLDLSTCSSAIKDYLYPKAKRAFSDRHYEYSEYYKRIRPFLGGAPGEDLRALSKNNVNMDIQTFLGLKGSSLKELTPENVKGLLGTNLNELTDNQNVPLVQEWIQKQKQSDLDRLGLGLYGGLPEGFIILKRNKK
;
A
#
# COMPACT_ATOMS: atom_id res chain seq x y z
N VAL A 1 -10.96 17.03 17.35
CA VAL A 1 -11.19 17.47 15.96
C VAL A 1 -11.69 16.27 15.19
N THR A 2 -12.89 16.34 14.62
CA THR A 2 -13.49 15.28 13.80
C THR A 2 -12.63 15.08 12.56
N GLN A 3 -12.06 13.88 12.40
CA GLN A 3 -11.30 13.53 11.22
C GLN A 3 -12.27 13.34 10.05
N LEU A 4 -11.93 13.89 8.87
CA LEU A 4 -12.70 13.65 7.67
C LEU A 4 -12.70 12.15 7.35
N ASP A 5 -13.89 11.56 7.23
CA ASP A 5 -14.06 10.17 6.83
C ASP A 5 -14.53 10.12 5.37
N LEU A 6 -13.69 9.56 4.50
CA LEU A 6 -13.97 9.34 3.08
C LEU A 6 -14.19 7.85 2.77
N SER A 7 -14.31 6.98 3.78
CA SER A 7 -14.45 5.52 3.61
C SER A 7 -15.59 5.16 2.66
N THR A 8 -16.74 5.84 2.79
CA THR A 8 -17.96 5.65 1.99
C THR A 8 -17.93 6.30 0.61
N CYS A 9 -16.94 7.14 0.30
CA CYS A 9 -16.83 7.77 -1.01
C CYS A 9 -16.44 6.77 -2.10
N SER A 10 -16.98 6.96 -3.30
CA SER A 10 -16.58 6.18 -4.47
C SER A 10 -15.12 6.44 -4.84
N SER A 11 -14.49 5.48 -5.52
CA SER A 11 -13.10 5.61 -5.97
C SER A 11 -12.88 6.84 -6.85
N ALA A 12 -13.85 7.19 -7.71
CA ALA A 12 -13.77 8.38 -8.55
C ALA A 12 -13.71 9.69 -7.74
N ILE A 13 -14.45 9.78 -6.63
CA ILE A 13 -14.40 10.93 -5.73
C ILE A 13 -13.05 10.98 -5.02
N LYS A 14 -12.55 9.85 -4.52
CA LYS A 14 -11.23 9.76 -3.87
C LYS A 14 -10.11 10.21 -4.82
N ASP A 15 -10.13 9.71 -6.05
CA ASP A 15 -9.19 10.08 -7.13
C ASP A 15 -9.23 11.58 -7.45
N TYR A 16 -10.42 12.19 -7.43
CA TYR A 16 -10.58 13.61 -7.68
C TYR A 16 -10.11 14.49 -6.51
N LEU A 17 -10.33 14.05 -5.28
CA LEU A 17 -10.01 14.80 -4.07
C LEU A 17 -8.51 14.76 -3.73
N TYR A 18 -7.86 13.62 -3.93
CA TYR A 18 -6.44 13.46 -3.59
C TYR A 18 -5.51 14.55 -4.16
N PRO A 19 -5.50 14.87 -5.48
CA PRO A 19 -4.60 15.87 -6.02
C PRO A 19 -4.87 17.29 -5.48
N LYS A 20 -6.13 17.59 -5.15
CA LYS A 20 -6.51 18.87 -4.51
C LYS A 20 -5.96 18.95 -3.09
N ALA A 21 -6.12 17.88 -2.32
CA ALA A 21 -5.59 17.78 -0.96
C ALA A 21 -4.06 17.88 -0.97
N LYS A 22 -3.39 17.13 -1.86
CA LYS A 22 -1.93 17.19 -2.05
C LYS A 22 -1.48 18.64 -2.27
N ARG A 23 -2.05 19.34 -3.25
CA ARG A 23 -1.73 20.74 -3.53
C ARG A 23 -1.94 21.64 -2.29
N ALA A 24 -3.09 21.54 -1.64
CA ALA A 24 -3.42 22.39 -0.48
C ALA A 24 -2.48 22.18 0.73
N PHE A 25 -1.93 20.97 0.89
CA PHE A 25 -1.03 20.65 2.01
C PHE A 25 0.46 20.74 1.65
N SER A 26 0.83 20.62 0.38
CA SER A 26 2.22 20.77 -0.11
C SER A 26 2.72 22.21 -0.04
N ASP A 27 1.83 23.21 -0.16
CA ASP A 27 2.19 24.64 -0.08
C ASP A 27 2.55 25.10 1.35
N ARG A 28 2.47 24.20 2.32
CA ARG A 28 2.76 24.48 3.73
C ARG A 28 4.06 23.78 4.10
N HIS A 29 5.04 24.53 4.60
CA HIS A 29 6.34 24.02 5.10
C HIS A 29 6.16 23.18 6.37
N TYR A 30 5.39 22.10 6.29
CA TYR A 30 5.19 21.18 7.38
C TYR A 30 6.37 20.24 7.51
N GLU A 31 6.70 19.89 8.75
CA GLU A 31 7.42 18.65 9.00
C GLU A 31 6.63 17.48 8.40
N TYR A 32 7.35 16.48 7.91
CA TYR A 32 6.76 15.38 7.14
C TYR A 32 5.64 14.64 7.90
N SER A 33 5.79 14.52 9.22
CA SER A 33 4.79 13.94 10.12
C SER A 33 3.46 14.69 10.10
N GLU A 34 3.50 16.03 10.10
CA GLU A 34 2.32 16.89 10.03
C GLU A 34 1.68 16.87 8.64
N TYR A 35 2.50 16.81 7.57
CA TYR A 35 1.99 16.58 6.22
C TYR A 35 1.22 15.26 6.14
N TYR A 36 1.80 14.16 6.65
CA TYR A 36 1.17 12.85 6.65
C TYR A 36 -0.19 12.86 7.37
N LYS A 37 -0.25 13.43 8.59
CA LYS A 37 -1.52 13.55 9.35
C LYS A 37 -2.65 14.22 8.56
N ARG A 38 -2.31 15.20 7.72
CA ARG A 38 -3.28 15.97 6.92
C ARG A 38 -3.70 15.26 5.65
N ILE A 39 -2.76 14.61 4.96
CA ILE A 39 -3.05 13.91 3.71
C ILE A 39 -3.68 12.54 3.93
N ARG A 40 -3.49 11.91 5.11
CA ARG A 40 -3.97 10.56 5.44
C ARG A 40 -5.40 10.26 5.00
N PRO A 41 -6.42 11.10 5.29
CA PRO A 41 -7.80 10.81 4.89
C PRO A 41 -8.02 10.68 3.37
N PHE A 42 -7.13 11.24 2.56
CA PHE A 42 -7.25 11.29 1.11
C PHE A 42 -6.44 10.20 0.39
N LEU A 43 -5.64 9.41 1.11
CA LEU A 43 -4.71 8.44 0.51
C LEU A 43 -5.40 7.32 -0.28
N GLY A 44 -6.70 7.10 -0.06
CA GLY A 44 -7.49 6.18 -0.88
C GLY A 44 -7.57 6.55 -2.37
N GLY A 45 -7.21 7.78 -2.75
CA GLY A 45 -7.08 8.23 -4.15
C GLY A 45 -5.64 8.48 -4.62
N ALA A 46 -4.64 8.12 -3.80
CA ALA A 46 -3.25 8.41 -4.13
C ALA A 46 -2.72 7.53 -5.27
N PRO A 47 -1.94 8.07 -6.22
CA PRO A 47 -1.24 7.26 -7.22
C PRO A 47 -0.08 6.49 -6.57
N GLY A 48 0.35 5.39 -7.20
CA GLY A 48 1.45 4.57 -6.69
C GLY A 48 2.75 5.35 -6.50
N GLU A 49 3.03 6.34 -7.35
CA GLU A 49 4.20 7.22 -7.22
C GLU A 49 4.25 7.96 -5.89
N ASP A 50 3.12 8.52 -5.46
CA ASP A 50 3.06 9.28 -4.22
C ASP A 50 3.14 8.36 -3.00
N LEU A 51 2.58 7.16 -3.09
CA LEU A 51 2.73 6.14 -2.05
C LEU A 51 4.19 5.66 -1.95
N ARG A 52 4.90 5.50 -3.08
CA ARG A 52 6.35 5.21 -3.07
C ARG A 52 7.13 6.35 -2.42
N ALA A 53 6.77 7.60 -2.68
CA ALA A 53 7.41 8.75 -2.04
C ALA A 53 7.15 8.79 -0.52
N LEU A 54 5.92 8.48 -0.10
CA LEU A 54 5.55 8.34 1.32
C LEU A 54 6.35 7.24 2.01
N SER A 55 6.59 6.11 1.35
CA SER A 55 7.32 4.96 1.93
C SER A 55 8.75 5.29 2.39
N LYS A 56 9.37 6.35 1.84
CA LYS A 56 10.75 6.75 2.17
C LYS A 56 10.90 7.41 3.54
N ASN A 57 9.79 7.77 4.18
CA ASN A 57 9.78 8.60 5.38
C ASN A 57 9.20 7.87 6.61
N ASN A 58 9.00 6.55 6.53
CA ASN A 58 8.55 5.70 7.62
C ASN A 58 7.35 6.27 8.39
N VAL A 59 6.26 6.54 7.66
CA VAL A 59 5.09 7.28 8.19
C VAL A 59 4.28 6.51 9.23
N ASN A 60 4.63 5.25 9.51
CA ASN A 60 3.90 4.33 10.40
C ASN A 60 2.41 4.31 10.08
N MET A 61 2.08 4.07 8.81
CA MET A 61 0.72 4.01 8.31
C MET A 61 -0.05 2.92 9.07
N ASP A 62 -1.20 3.28 9.63
CA ASP A 62 -2.09 2.32 10.28
C ASP A 62 -2.70 1.36 9.23
N ILE A 63 -3.00 0.13 9.64
CA ILE A 63 -3.49 -0.89 8.72
C ILE A 63 -4.82 -0.49 8.08
N GLN A 64 -5.68 0.27 8.76
CA GLN A 64 -6.97 0.69 8.21
C GLN A 64 -6.79 1.68 7.04
N THR A 65 -5.86 2.61 7.17
CA THR A 65 -5.46 3.50 6.06
C THR A 65 -4.88 2.69 4.91
N PHE A 66 -4.03 1.70 5.19
CA PHE A 66 -3.44 0.83 4.17
C PHE A 66 -4.49 0.02 3.41
N LEU A 67 -5.46 -0.56 4.12
CA LEU A 67 -6.58 -1.30 3.54
C LEU A 67 -7.55 -0.40 2.75
N GLY A 68 -7.56 0.90 3.03
CA GLY A 68 -8.32 1.91 2.30
C GLY A 68 -7.65 2.43 1.02
N LEU A 69 -6.41 1.99 0.72
CA LEU A 69 -5.68 2.42 -0.47
C LEU A 69 -6.33 1.92 -1.77
N LYS A 70 -6.10 2.67 -2.85
CA LYS A 70 -6.51 2.26 -4.18
C LYS A 70 -5.75 1.00 -4.62
N GLY A 71 -6.47 -0.07 -4.94
CA GLY A 71 -5.86 -1.35 -5.32
C GLY A 71 -4.92 -1.28 -6.53
N SER A 72 -5.20 -0.42 -7.51
CA SER A 72 -4.28 -0.21 -8.64
C SER A 72 -2.95 0.40 -8.19
N SER A 73 -2.99 1.36 -7.26
CA SER A 73 -1.80 2.02 -6.73
C SER A 73 -1.00 1.10 -5.83
N LEU A 74 -1.67 0.29 -5.00
CA LEU A 74 -1.03 -0.69 -4.13
C LEU A 74 -0.26 -1.74 -4.93
N LYS A 75 -0.79 -2.19 -6.08
CA LYS A 75 -0.14 -3.17 -6.97
C LYS A 75 1.20 -2.68 -7.53
N GLU A 76 1.46 -1.37 -7.55
CA GLU A 76 2.73 -0.80 -7.99
C GLU A 76 3.80 -0.75 -6.88
N LEU A 77 3.43 -1.12 -5.64
CA LEU A 77 4.33 -1.06 -4.49
C LEU A 77 5.08 -2.37 -4.29
N THR A 78 6.39 -2.27 -4.09
CA THR A 78 7.24 -3.41 -3.72
C THR A 78 7.07 -3.75 -2.24
N PRO A 79 7.53 -4.94 -1.79
CA PRO A 79 7.62 -5.27 -0.37
C PRO A 79 8.33 -4.21 0.46
N GLU A 80 9.45 -3.66 -0.03
CA GLU A 80 10.17 -2.59 0.66
C GLU A 80 9.36 -1.29 0.74
N ASN A 81 8.56 -0.95 -0.28
CA ASN A 81 7.65 0.20 -0.17
C ASN A 81 6.57 -0.04 0.88
N VAL A 82 5.99 -1.23 0.94
CA VAL A 82 4.97 -1.57 1.96
C VAL A 82 5.57 -1.54 3.37
N LYS A 83 6.78 -2.06 3.55
CA LYS A 83 7.56 -1.95 4.78
C LYS A 83 7.77 -0.49 5.21
N GLY A 84 8.19 0.37 4.27
CA GLY A 84 8.39 1.79 4.54
C GLY A 84 7.09 2.57 4.82
N LEU A 85 5.95 2.12 4.29
CA LEU A 85 4.66 2.73 4.60
C LEU A 85 4.15 2.33 5.98
N LEU A 86 4.09 1.03 6.26
CA LEU A 86 3.54 0.49 7.51
C LEU A 86 4.46 0.70 8.70
N GLY A 87 5.79 0.70 8.49
CA GLY A 87 6.77 0.94 9.53
C GLY A 87 6.59 0.01 10.73
N THR A 88 6.32 0.57 11.91
CA THR A 88 6.05 -0.20 13.13
C THR A 88 4.83 -1.11 13.05
N ASN A 89 3.88 -0.81 12.15
CA ASN A 89 2.63 -1.55 11.98
C ASN A 89 2.75 -2.69 10.96
N LEU A 90 3.97 -2.98 10.47
CA LEU A 90 4.19 -3.97 9.42
C LEU A 90 3.66 -5.36 9.78
N ASN A 91 3.74 -5.76 11.05
CA ASN A 91 3.26 -7.07 11.50
C ASN A 91 1.74 -7.26 11.32
N GLU A 92 0.97 -6.18 11.32
CA GLU A 92 -0.49 -6.22 11.09
C GLU A 92 -0.84 -6.72 9.67
N LEU A 93 0.12 -6.71 8.74
CA LEU A 93 -0.07 -7.24 7.40
C LEU A 93 -0.33 -8.75 7.41
N THR A 94 0.27 -9.49 8.34
CA THR A 94 0.07 -10.95 8.47
C THR A 94 -1.35 -11.29 8.93
N ASP A 95 -1.89 -10.51 9.87
CA ASP A 95 -3.27 -10.67 10.36
C ASP A 95 -4.30 -10.36 9.28
N ASN A 96 -3.92 -9.52 8.31
CA ASN A 96 -4.78 -9.07 7.21
C ASN A 96 -4.48 -9.73 5.86
N GLN A 97 -3.66 -10.80 5.83
CA GLN A 97 -3.24 -11.45 4.58
C GLN A 97 -4.39 -12.03 3.74
N ASN A 98 -5.51 -12.36 4.38
CA ASN A 98 -6.71 -12.90 3.72
C ASN A 98 -7.64 -11.81 3.18
N VAL A 99 -7.35 -10.53 3.45
CA VAL A 99 -8.10 -9.43 2.84
C VAL A 99 -7.81 -9.42 1.33
N PRO A 100 -8.82 -9.40 0.44
CA PRO A 100 -8.61 -9.52 -1.00
C PRO A 100 -7.57 -8.54 -1.56
N LEU A 101 -7.58 -7.30 -1.07
CA LEU A 101 -6.61 -6.28 -1.45
C LEU A 101 -5.16 -6.69 -1.14
N VAL A 102 -4.93 -7.25 0.05
CA VAL A 102 -3.60 -7.70 0.50
C VAL A 102 -3.19 -8.96 -0.26
N GLN A 103 -4.12 -9.91 -0.41
CA GLN A 103 -3.88 -11.16 -1.14
C GLN A 103 -3.49 -10.88 -2.61
N GLU A 104 -4.20 -9.99 -3.29
CA GLU A 104 -3.87 -9.58 -4.66
C GLU A 104 -2.51 -8.91 -4.75
N TRP A 105 -2.13 -8.12 -3.75
CA TRP A 105 -0.81 -7.50 -3.69
C TRP A 105 0.29 -8.56 -3.50
N ILE A 106 0.11 -9.51 -2.56
CA ILE A 106 1.04 -10.63 -2.30
C ILE A 106 1.30 -11.42 -3.58
N GLN A 107 0.25 -11.80 -4.32
CA GLN A 107 0.35 -12.60 -5.54
C GLN A 107 1.09 -11.92 -6.69
N LYS A 108 1.29 -10.59 -6.61
CA LYS A 108 2.07 -9.82 -7.60
C LYS A 108 3.55 -9.72 -7.26
N GLN A 109 3.93 -10.02 -6.03
CA GLN A 109 5.33 -9.93 -5.59
C GLN A 109 6.05 -11.25 -5.84
N LYS A 110 7.38 -11.20 -5.99
CA LYS A 110 8.21 -12.41 -5.94
C LYS A 110 8.20 -12.95 -4.52
N GLN A 111 8.18 -14.27 -4.38
CA GLN A 111 8.22 -14.91 -3.06
C GLN A 111 9.48 -14.51 -2.28
N SER A 112 10.64 -14.44 -2.93
CA SER A 112 11.91 -14.02 -2.29
C SER A 112 11.89 -12.57 -1.77
N ASP A 113 11.18 -11.67 -2.45
CA ASP A 113 11.02 -10.28 -1.98
C ASP A 113 10.03 -10.18 -0.82
N LEU A 114 9.02 -11.06 -0.76
CA LEU A 114 8.14 -11.18 0.41
C LEU A 114 8.88 -11.78 1.61
N ASP A 115 9.71 -12.80 1.40
CA ASP A 115 10.48 -13.47 2.45
C ASP A 115 11.44 -12.50 3.17
N ARG A 116 11.96 -11.50 2.45
CA ARG A 116 12.79 -10.40 3.01
C ARG A 116 12.06 -9.55 4.05
N LEU A 117 10.72 -9.54 4.05
CA LEU A 117 9.95 -8.88 5.09
C LEU A 117 10.02 -9.61 6.43
N GLY A 118 10.35 -10.90 6.45
CA GLY A 118 10.42 -11.71 7.67
C GLY A 118 9.06 -11.99 8.31
N LEU A 119 7.97 -11.86 7.55
CA LEU A 119 6.59 -11.98 8.04
C LEU A 119 5.97 -13.37 7.83
N GLY A 120 6.65 -14.26 7.09
CA GLY A 120 6.10 -15.56 6.71
C GLY A 120 4.90 -15.47 5.76
N LEU A 121 4.88 -14.46 4.86
CA LEU A 121 3.85 -14.33 3.83
C LEU A 121 4.13 -15.29 2.68
N TYR A 122 3.11 -16.01 2.22
CA TYR A 122 3.22 -16.96 1.11
C TYR A 122 2.22 -16.67 0.00
N GLY A 123 2.50 -17.17 -1.20
CA GLY A 123 1.63 -17.03 -2.37
C GLY A 123 2.11 -16.00 -3.39
N GLY A 124 3.35 -15.52 -3.25
CA GLY A 124 4.02 -14.74 -4.28
C GLY A 124 4.40 -15.59 -5.50
N LEU A 125 4.88 -14.92 -6.53
CA LEU A 125 5.38 -15.52 -7.75
C LEU A 125 6.63 -16.37 -7.44
N PRO A 126 6.70 -17.62 -7.93
CA PRO A 126 7.86 -18.47 -7.73
C PRO A 126 9.08 -17.90 -8.45
N GLU A 127 10.27 -18.19 -7.92
CA GLU A 127 11.51 -17.91 -8.63
C GLU A 127 11.76 -18.98 -9.69
N GLY A 128 11.87 -18.56 -10.96
CA GLY A 128 12.17 -19.45 -12.09
C GLY A 128 10.94 -19.90 -12.88
N PHE A 129 11.10 -20.99 -13.65
CA PHE A 129 10.07 -21.53 -14.54
C PHE A 129 9.65 -22.93 -14.08
N ILE A 130 8.35 -23.20 -14.08
CA ILE A 130 7.83 -24.55 -13.89
C ILE A 130 7.91 -25.29 -15.24
N ILE A 131 8.79 -26.30 -15.33
CA ILE A 131 8.83 -27.19 -16.48
C ILE A 131 7.69 -28.21 -16.35
N LEU A 132 6.59 -27.99 -17.08
CA LEU A 132 5.52 -28.97 -17.18
C LEU A 132 5.94 -30.07 -18.18
N LYS A 133 6.26 -31.26 -17.68
CA LYS A 133 6.47 -32.42 -18.56
C LYS A 133 5.14 -32.81 -19.21
N ARG A 134 5.03 -32.58 -20.51
CA ARG A 134 3.90 -33.07 -21.31
C ARG A 134 4.05 -34.59 -21.49
N ASN A 135 3.28 -35.37 -20.75
CA ASN A 135 3.15 -36.80 -21.03
C ASN A 135 2.51 -36.96 -22.41
N LYS A 136 3.26 -37.51 -23.36
CA LYS A 136 2.70 -37.98 -24.63
C LYS A 136 1.92 -39.26 -24.32
N LYS A 137 0.62 -39.25 -24.66
CA LYS A 137 -0.17 -40.48 -24.78
C LYS A 137 0.33 -41.29 -25.97
#